data_AF-A0A9D5NBQ5-F1
#
_entry.id   AF-A0A9D5NBQ5-F1
#
_cell.length_a   1.000
_cell.length_b   1.000
_cell.length_c   1.000
_cell.angle_alpha   90.00
_cell.angle_beta   90.00
_cell.angle_gamma   90.00
#
_symmetry.space_group_name_H-M   'P 1'
#
loop_
_entity.id
_entity.type
_entity.pdbx_description
1 polymer ?
#
loop_
_entity_poly.entity_id
_entity_poly.type
_entity_poly.pdbx_seq_one_letter_code
_entity_poly.pdbx_strand_id
1 'polypeptide(L)'
;MRKVLLILSCVLVLWGCGAKEKEIEIVANEVYATPVEPTAYQAEVYSALSTLLNEGGSDTEIAKAVATAFATDFYTFQNKKDENDVGGLDFFASDKRSAAKNYITFYYYKNYTPIVNQYGAESLPCVKTVVAAEPVIEQFKDENLDQLFTSYVVRLNLDYEETQIADASLKRETVITLVKYDGVFRVVEIA
;
A
#
# COMPACT_ATOMS: atom_id res chain seq x y z
N MET A 1 33.27 -41.33 26.42
CA MET A 1 32.09 -40.65 26.98
C MET A 1 31.24 -40.14 25.82
N ARG A 2 29.92 -40.37 25.92
CA ARG A 2 28.79 -39.91 25.07
C ARG A 2 28.78 -40.25 23.56
N LYS A 3 27.91 -41.23 23.28
CA LYS A 3 27.20 -41.53 22.02
C LYS A 3 26.23 -40.39 21.66
N VAL A 4 26.02 -40.14 20.37
CA VAL A 4 24.72 -39.83 19.72
C VAL A 4 24.86 -40.27 18.25
N LEU A 5 24.50 -41.52 17.89
CA LEU A 5 23.19 -42.00 17.40
C LEU A 5 22.72 -41.33 16.08
N LEU A 6 22.94 -42.07 14.99
CA LEU A 6 22.23 -41.96 13.72
C LEU A 6 20.72 -42.06 13.92
N ILE A 7 19.96 -41.15 13.31
CA ILE A 7 18.61 -41.47 12.81
C ILE A 7 18.58 -41.10 11.33
N LEU A 8 18.70 -42.15 10.52
CA LEU A 8 18.28 -42.21 9.14
C LEU A 8 16.74 -42.35 9.17
N SER A 9 16.01 -41.38 8.62
CA SER A 9 14.64 -41.65 8.16
C SER A 9 14.37 -40.87 6.89
N CYS A 10 14.49 -41.58 5.77
CA CYS A 10 13.85 -41.26 4.51
C CYS A 10 12.37 -40.95 4.75
N VAL A 11 11.95 -39.73 4.43
CA VAL A 11 10.55 -39.47 4.07
C VAL A 11 10.52 -39.16 2.59
N LEU A 12 9.78 -40.03 1.91
CA LEU A 12 9.43 -40.11 0.50
C LEU A 12 9.48 -38.77 -0.25
N VAL A 13 10.28 -38.75 -1.32
CA VAL A 13 10.21 -37.77 -2.39
C VAL A 13 8.89 -37.97 -3.11
N LEU A 14 7.85 -37.27 -2.66
CA LEU A 14 6.68 -37.03 -3.48
C LEU A 14 7.03 -35.93 -4.47
N TRP A 15 6.90 -36.28 -5.75
CA TRP A 15 6.85 -35.34 -6.86
C TRP A 15 5.87 -34.21 -6.56
N GLY A 16 6.39 -33.08 -6.11
CA GLY A 16 5.72 -31.79 -6.12
C GLY A 16 6.50 -30.90 -7.08
N CYS A 17 5.86 -30.48 -8.15
CA CYS A 17 6.34 -29.43 -9.04
C CYS A 17 6.45 -28.15 -8.20
N GLY A 18 7.57 -27.97 -7.51
CA GLY A 18 7.84 -26.80 -6.68
C GLY A 18 8.27 -25.65 -7.58
N ALA A 19 7.30 -24.91 -8.11
CA ALA A 19 7.57 -23.53 -8.50
C ALA A 19 8.12 -22.85 -7.23
N LYS A 20 9.43 -22.54 -7.23
CA LYS A 20 10.01 -21.71 -6.18
C LYS A 20 9.25 -20.40 -6.21
N GLU A 21 8.49 -20.14 -5.17
CA GLU A 21 7.92 -18.83 -4.89
C GLU A 21 9.08 -17.83 -4.98
N LYS A 22 9.00 -16.90 -5.93
CA LYS A 22 10.08 -15.96 -6.22
C LYS A 22 10.18 -15.04 -5.02
N GLU A 23 11.25 -15.16 -4.25
CA GLU A 23 11.52 -14.26 -3.13
C GLU A 23 11.53 -12.81 -3.65
N ILE A 24 10.63 -12.00 -3.12
CA ILE A 24 10.47 -10.59 -3.51
C ILE A 24 11.49 -9.79 -2.69
N GLU A 25 12.56 -9.34 -3.33
CA GLU A 25 13.55 -8.46 -2.69
C GLU A 25 12.97 -7.05 -2.53
N ILE A 26 13.06 -6.50 -1.31
CA ILE A 26 12.50 -5.18 -0.97
C ILE A 26 13.63 -4.24 -0.52
N VAL A 27 13.70 -3.07 -1.12
CA VAL A 27 14.53 -1.96 -0.63
C VAL A 27 13.73 -1.20 0.42
N ALA A 28 14.27 -1.10 1.63
CA ALA A 28 13.63 -0.39 2.74
C ALA A 28 14.09 1.05 2.89
N ASN A 29 13.31 1.86 3.61
CA ASN A 29 13.64 3.21 4.06
C ASN A 29 13.26 3.40 5.54
N GLU A 30 13.77 4.45 6.17
CA GLU A 30 13.51 4.75 7.60
C GLU A 30 12.23 5.56 7.85
N VAL A 31 11.51 5.95 6.79
CA VAL A 31 10.40 6.92 6.83
C VAL A 31 9.02 6.25 6.86
N TYR A 32 8.82 5.22 6.04
CA TYR A 32 7.58 4.47 5.87
C TYR A 32 7.81 2.99 6.17
N ALA A 33 6.83 2.36 6.80
CA ALA A 33 6.92 0.96 7.21
C ALA A 33 7.03 0.05 5.99
N THR A 34 7.90 -0.96 6.07
CA THR A 34 7.98 -1.97 5.03
C THR A 34 6.65 -2.74 4.96
N PRO A 35 6.07 -2.91 3.76
CA PRO A 35 4.82 -3.65 3.59
C PRO A 35 4.91 -5.08 4.13
N VAL A 36 3.83 -5.54 4.76
CA VAL A 36 3.68 -6.92 5.24
C VAL A 36 2.92 -7.72 4.18
N GLU A 37 3.48 -8.87 3.77
CA GLU A 37 2.90 -9.73 2.71
C GLU A 37 2.53 -8.95 1.42
N PRO A 38 3.45 -8.14 0.85
CA PRO A 38 3.13 -7.35 -0.33
C PRO A 38 2.95 -8.23 -1.56
N THR A 39 2.09 -7.76 -2.47
CA THR A 39 2.13 -8.23 -3.86
C THR A 39 3.45 -7.81 -4.51
N ALA A 40 3.81 -8.46 -5.63
CA ALA A 40 5.02 -8.08 -6.38
C ALA A 40 5.01 -6.59 -6.78
N TYR A 41 3.85 -6.08 -7.21
CA TYR A 41 3.72 -4.67 -7.59
C TYR A 41 3.81 -3.74 -6.38
N GLN A 42 3.23 -4.09 -5.23
CA GLN A 42 3.38 -3.31 -3.99
C GLN A 42 4.84 -3.22 -3.56
N ALA A 43 5.58 -4.32 -3.61
CA ALA A 43 7.00 -4.35 -3.27
C ALA A 43 7.86 -3.52 -4.23
N GLU A 44 7.54 -3.56 -5.53
CA GLU A 44 8.20 -2.74 -6.55
C GLU A 44 7.98 -1.24 -6.26
N VAL A 45 6.73 -0.82 -6.08
CA VAL A 45 6.37 0.58 -5.83
C VAL A 45 7.00 1.08 -4.52
N TYR A 46 6.96 0.29 -3.45
CA TYR A 46 7.59 0.67 -2.18
C TYR A 46 9.12 0.76 -2.31
N SER A 47 9.75 -0.16 -3.03
CA SER A 47 11.20 -0.12 -3.26
C SER A 47 11.60 1.12 -4.08
N ALA A 48 10.80 1.48 -5.09
CA ALA A 48 11.02 2.70 -5.88
C ALA A 48 10.92 3.98 -5.01
N LEU A 49 9.92 4.06 -4.12
CA LEU A 49 9.84 5.14 -3.14
C LEU A 49 11.05 5.15 -2.21
N SER A 50 11.46 3.99 -1.71
CA SER A 50 12.59 3.85 -0.79
C SER A 50 13.90 4.33 -1.43
N THR A 51 14.14 3.96 -2.69
CA THR A 51 15.30 4.44 -3.46
C THR A 51 15.29 5.97 -3.57
N LEU A 52 14.16 6.58 -3.94
CA LEU A 52 14.06 8.05 -4.04
C LEU A 52 14.36 8.74 -2.70
N LEU A 53 13.88 8.19 -1.59
CA LEU A 53 14.16 8.73 -0.25
C LEU A 53 15.65 8.61 0.12
N ASN A 54 16.27 7.47 -0.19
CA ASN A 54 17.67 7.21 0.16
C ASN A 54 18.65 7.99 -0.72
N GLU A 55 18.31 8.24 -1.98
CA GLU A 55 19.15 8.95 -2.95
C GLU A 55 18.90 10.46 -3.00
N GLY A 56 17.88 10.96 -2.30
CA GLY A 56 17.57 12.38 -2.22
C GLY A 56 16.84 12.92 -3.46
N GLY A 57 15.78 12.23 -3.89
CA GLY A 57 14.89 12.66 -4.96
C GLY A 57 14.24 14.03 -4.68
N SER A 58 13.76 14.69 -5.74
CA SER A 58 13.06 15.97 -5.59
C SER A 58 11.73 15.80 -4.86
N ASP A 59 11.23 16.89 -4.26
CA ASP A 59 9.95 16.88 -3.57
C ASP A 59 8.78 16.45 -4.47
N THR A 60 8.80 16.81 -5.75
CA THR A 60 7.79 16.38 -6.74
C THR A 60 7.87 14.88 -7.00
N GLU A 61 9.07 14.33 -7.18
CA GLU A 61 9.28 12.89 -7.41
C GLU A 61 8.87 12.07 -6.18
N ILE A 62 9.28 12.50 -4.99
CA ILE A 62 8.93 11.84 -3.73
C ILE A 62 7.42 11.93 -3.50
N ALA A 63 6.78 13.09 -3.68
CA ALA A 63 5.33 13.22 -3.51
C ALA A 63 4.57 12.29 -4.47
N LYS A 64 4.98 12.24 -5.75
CA LYS A 64 4.38 11.33 -6.73
C LYS A 64 4.52 9.87 -6.29
N ALA A 65 5.72 9.45 -5.86
CA ALA A 65 5.99 8.09 -5.39
C ALA A 65 5.23 7.73 -4.11
N VAL A 66 5.09 8.68 -3.17
CA VAL A 66 4.31 8.51 -1.95
C VAL A 66 2.83 8.30 -2.28
N ALA A 67 2.25 9.09 -3.17
CA ALA A 67 0.87 8.93 -3.60
C ALA A 67 0.64 7.56 -4.27
N THR A 68 1.56 7.12 -5.14
CA THR A 68 1.50 5.80 -5.79
C THR A 68 1.61 4.67 -4.77
N ALA A 69 2.56 4.73 -3.84
CA ALA A 69 2.74 3.71 -2.80
C ALA A 69 1.51 3.61 -1.88
N PHE A 70 1.02 4.77 -1.42
CA PHE A 70 -0.20 4.85 -0.63
C PHE A 70 -1.38 4.21 -1.35
N ALA A 71 -1.69 4.63 -2.58
CA ALA A 71 -2.83 4.10 -3.32
C ALA A 71 -2.71 2.60 -3.63
N THR A 72 -1.50 2.12 -3.92
CA THR A 72 -1.26 0.70 -4.19
C THR A 72 -1.54 -0.15 -2.95
N ASP A 73 -1.11 0.28 -1.77
CA ASP A 73 -1.40 -0.43 -0.52
C ASP A 73 -2.86 -0.27 -0.08
N PHE A 74 -3.40 0.94 -0.17
CA PHE A 74 -4.73 1.31 0.26
C PHE A 74 -5.84 0.61 -0.54
N TYR A 75 -5.69 0.45 -1.86
CA TYR A 75 -6.70 -0.16 -2.73
C TYR A 75 -6.49 -1.65 -3.01
N THR A 76 -5.42 -2.26 -2.49
CA THR A 76 -5.21 -3.72 -2.56
C THR A 76 -5.76 -4.37 -1.30
N PHE A 77 -6.92 -5.01 -1.44
CA PHE A 77 -7.61 -5.66 -0.33
C PHE A 77 -7.20 -7.14 -0.20
N GLN A 78 -6.73 -7.76 -1.28
CA GLN A 78 -6.44 -9.19 -1.33
C GLN A 78 -5.42 -9.66 -0.29
N ASN A 79 -4.51 -8.79 0.16
CA ASN A 79 -3.53 -9.10 1.20
C ASN A 79 -3.89 -8.54 2.59
N LYS A 80 -5.15 -8.13 2.79
CA LYS A 80 -5.66 -7.66 4.09
C LYS A 80 -6.39 -8.78 4.82
N LYS A 81 -6.22 -8.82 6.15
CA LYS A 81 -6.84 -9.85 7.00
C LYS A 81 -8.36 -9.69 7.13
N ASP A 82 -8.81 -8.45 7.29
CA ASP A 82 -10.20 -8.06 7.44
C ASP A 82 -10.37 -6.55 7.16
N GLU A 83 -11.60 -6.02 7.28
CA GLU A 83 -11.92 -4.60 7.03
C GLU A 83 -11.19 -3.60 7.95
N ASN A 84 -10.58 -4.07 9.05
CA ASN A 84 -9.81 -3.24 10.00
C ASN A 84 -8.30 -3.29 9.72
N ASP A 85 -7.85 -4.14 8.81
CA ASP A 85 -6.48 -4.20 8.33
C ASP A 85 -6.28 -3.19 7.19
N VAL A 86 -6.26 -1.91 7.56
CA VAL A 86 -6.25 -0.79 6.62
C VAL A 86 -4.84 -0.54 6.09
N GLY A 87 -4.67 -0.65 4.76
CA GLY A 87 -3.42 -0.31 4.07
C GLY A 87 -3.11 1.19 4.10
N GLY A 88 -1.82 1.52 4.12
CA GLY A 88 -1.32 2.88 3.96
C GLY A 88 -1.51 3.81 5.16
N LEU A 89 -1.84 3.29 6.35
CA LEU A 89 -2.00 4.12 7.55
C LEU A 89 -0.71 4.85 7.97
N ASP A 90 0.45 4.32 7.63
CA ASP A 90 1.74 4.92 7.98
C ASP A 90 2.04 6.22 7.21
N PHE A 91 1.42 6.41 6.04
CA PHE A 91 1.48 7.63 5.24
C PHE A 91 0.73 8.81 5.87
N PHE A 92 -0.12 8.58 6.87
CA PHE A 92 -0.73 9.65 7.67
C PHE A 92 0.18 10.06 8.83
N ALA A 93 0.09 11.31 9.24
CA ALA A 93 0.71 11.80 10.47
C ALA A 93 0.25 10.95 11.67
N SER A 94 1.17 10.65 12.59
CA SER A 94 0.94 9.65 13.65
C SER A 94 -0.26 9.96 14.54
N ASP A 95 -0.49 11.24 14.85
CA ASP A 95 -1.63 11.72 15.64
C ASP A 95 -2.97 11.63 14.88
N LYS A 96 -2.94 11.52 13.55
CA LYS A 96 -4.14 11.40 12.69
C LYS A 96 -4.51 9.95 12.37
N ARG A 97 -3.61 8.98 12.56
CA ARG A 97 -3.79 7.58 12.12
C ARG A 97 -5.06 6.93 12.66
N SER A 98 -5.39 7.13 13.94
CA SER A 98 -6.60 6.55 14.54
C SER A 98 -7.89 7.11 13.92
N ALA A 99 -7.94 8.43 13.69
CA ALA A 99 -9.08 9.07 13.05
C ALA A 99 -9.19 8.65 11.58
N ALA A 100 -8.07 8.63 10.86
CA ALA A 100 -7.99 8.15 9.49
C ALA A 100 -8.49 6.70 9.39
N LYS A 101 -8.01 5.80 10.24
CA LYS A 101 -8.44 4.40 10.28
C LYS A 101 -9.96 4.27 10.40
N ASN A 102 -10.57 4.97 11.37
CA ASN A 102 -12.02 4.91 11.56
C ASN A 102 -12.80 5.39 10.32
N TYR A 103 -12.36 6.50 9.73
CA TYR A 103 -12.97 7.04 8.50
C TYR A 103 -12.81 6.06 7.32
N ILE A 104 -11.59 5.55 7.11
CA ILE A 104 -11.26 4.64 6.01
C ILE A 104 -12.04 3.33 6.13
N THR A 105 -12.07 2.72 7.32
CA THR A 105 -12.84 1.49 7.56
C THR A 105 -14.31 1.69 7.19
N PHE A 106 -14.90 2.82 7.59
CA PHE A 106 -16.31 3.10 7.34
C PHE A 106 -16.64 3.44 5.88
N TYR A 107 -15.81 4.21 5.19
CA TYR A 107 -16.14 4.74 3.86
C TYR A 107 -15.54 3.93 2.71
N TYR A 108 -14.33 3.38 2.89
CA TYR A 108 -13.59 2.70 1.81
C TYR A 108 -13.58 1.18 2.00
N TYR A 109 -13.37 0.69 3.22
CA TYR A 109 -13.20 -0.75 3.47
C TYR A 109 -14.51 -1.46 3.87
N LYS A 110 -15.62 -0.73 4.00
CA LYS A 110 -16.95 -1.28 4.36
C LYS A 110 -17.44 -2.44 3.49
N ASN A 111 -16.93 -2.53 2.26
CA ASN A 111 -17.34 -3.56 1.29
C ASN A 111 -16.47 -4.81 1.36
N TYR A 112 -15.40 -4.85 2.16
CA TYR A 112 -14.54 -6.03 2.31
C TYR A 112 -15.35 -7.27 2.68
N THR A 113 -16.06 -7.25 3.81
CA THR A 113 -16.87 -8.38 4.29
C THR A 113 -17.99 -8.78 3.32
N PRO A 114 -18.78 -7.84 2.75
CA PRO A 114 -19.72 -8.16 1.68
C PRO A 114 -19.09 -8.88 0.47
N ILE A 115 -17.91 -8.42 -0.01
CA ILE A 115 -17.22 -9.06 -1.13
C ILE A 115 -16.81 -10.49 -0.78
N VAL A 116 -16.16 -10.69 0.38
CA VAL A 116 -15.72 -12.03 0.82
C VAL A 116 -16.90 -12.98 0.92
N ASN A 117 -18.02 -12.55 1.51
CA ASN A 117 -19.21 -13.39 1.69
C ASN A 117 -19.88 -13.76 0.36
N GLN A 118 -19.84 -12.87 -0.63
CA GLN A 118 -20.53 -13.06 -1.90
C GLN A 118 -19.68 -13.74 -2.97
N TYR A 119 -18.39 -13.42 -3.04
CA TYR A 119 -17.50 -13.77 -4.15
C TYR A 119 -16.22 -14.49 -3.71
N GLY A 120 -16.00 -14.68 -2.41
CA GLY A 120 -14.76 -15.24 -1.87
C GLY A 120 -13.63 -14.20 -1.74
N ALA A 121 -12.64 -14.51 -0.89
CA ALA A 121 -11.52 -13.62 -0.62
C ALA A 121 -10.59 -13.46 -1.84
N GLU A 122 -10.55 -14.44 -2.73
CA GLU A 122 -9.82 -14.39 -4.00
C GLU A 122 -10.37 -13.31 -4.96
N SER A 123 -11.62 -12.90 -4.77
CA SER A 123 -12.26 -11.83 -5.55
C SER A 123 -11.99 -10.44 -4.99
N LEU A 124 -11.30 -10.30 -3.85
CA LEU A 124 -10.96 -8.98 -3.30
C LEU A 124 -10.10 -8.19 -4.30
N PRO A 125 -10.30 -6.86 -4.43
CA PRO A 125 -9.52 -6.05 -5.35
C PRO A 125 -8.02 -6.17 -5.07
N CYS A 126 -7.23 -6.34 -6.13
CA CYS A 126 -5.78 -6.29 -6.09
C CYS A 126 -5.29 -5.30 -7.13
N VAL A 127 -4.61 -4.24 -6.70
CA VAL A 127 -4.07 -3.24 -7.63
C VAL A 127 -2.96 -3.88 -8.44
N LYS A 128 -3.10 -3.82 -9.76
CA LYS A 128 -2.14 -4.31 -10.75
C LYS A 128 -1.15 -3.24 -11.15
N THR A 129 -1.64 -2.05 -11.44
CA THR A 129 -0.83 -0.89 -11.82
C THR A 129 -1.47 0.41 -11.37
N VAL A 130 -0.64 1.41 -11.11
CA VAL A 130 -1.04 2.79 -10.83
C VAL A 130 -0.28 3.71 -11.77
N VAL A 131 -1.01 4.54 -12.50
CA VAL A 131 -0.43 5.61 -13.34
C VAL A 131 -0.67 6.94 -12.66
N ALA A 132 0.42 7.61 -12.27
CA ALA A 132 0.37 8.92 -11.65
C ALA A 132 0.62 10.05 -12.66
N ALA A 133 -0.26 11.05 -12.66
CA ALA A 133 -0.03 12.31 -13.36
C ALA A 133 1.08 13.13 -12.68
N GLU A 134 1.54 14.18 -13.35
CA GLU A 134 2.41 15.17 -12.70
C GLU A 134 1.65 15.89 -11.57
N PRO A 135 2.25 16.05 -10.38
CA PRO A 135 1.60 16.73 -9.27
C PRO A 135 1.24 18.18 -9.60
N VAL A 136 0.04 18.61 -9.22
CA VAL A 136 -0.32 20.02 -9.18
C VAL A 136 0.13 20.58 -7.83
N ILE A 137 0.90 21.67 -7.85
CA ILE A 137 1.41 22.31 -6.64
C ILE A 137 0.43 23.40 -6.21
N GLU A 138 -0.11 23.28 -5.00
CA GLU A 138 -1.11 24.19 -4.45
C GLU A 138 -0.75 24.64 -3.02
N GLN A 139 -1.65 25.42 -2.41
CA GLN A 139 -1.58 25.77 -1.00
C GLN A 139 -2.66 25.01 -0.24
N PHE A 140 -2.28 24.32 0.83
CA PHE A 140 -3.18 23.64 1.75
C PHE A 140 -3.23 24.37 3.08
N LYS A 141 -4.43 24.64 3.59
CA LYS A 141 -4.62 25.21 4.92
C LYS A 141 -4.90 24.09 5.92
N ASP A 142 -3.97 23.87 6.85
CA ASP A 142 -4.22 22.98 7.98
C ASP A 142 -5.05 23.71 9.04
N GLU A 143 -6.31 23.32 9.20
CA GLU A 143 -7.23 23.97 10.16
C GLU A 143 -6.81 23.81 11.62
N ASN A 144 -6.00 22.78 11.95
CA ASN A 144 -5.54 22.57 13.33
C ASN A 144 -4.34 23.45 13.67
N LEU A 145 -3.50 23.76 12.68
CA LEU A 145 -2.29 24.56 12.85
C LEU A 145 -2.49 26.04 12.47
N ASP A 146 -3.61 26.37 11.81
CA ASP A 146 -3.89 27.67 11.20
C ASP A 146 -2.73 28.17 10.33
N GLN A 147 -2.08 27.23 9.62
CA GLN A 147 -0.90 27.48 8.80
C GLN A 147 -1.13 27.01 7.35
N LEU A 148 -0.54 27.75 6.40
CA LEU A 148 -0.48 27.35 5.00
C LEU A 148 0.76 26.51 4.72
N PHE A 149 0.57 25.44 3.97
CA PHE A 149 1.61 24.54 3.50
C PHE A 149 1.55 24.42 1.98
N THR A 150 2.71 24.23 1.35
CA THR A 150 2.75 23.74 -0.03
C THR A 150 2.20 22.32 -0.06
N SER A 151 1.22 22.08 -0.93
CA SER A 151 0.66 20.76 -1.18
C SER A 151 0.98 20.27 -2.59
N TYR A 152 0.97 18.95 -2.73
CA TYR A 152 1.17 18.23 -3.97
C TYR A 152 -0.05 17.36 -4.21
N VAL A 153 -0.84 17.73 -5.22
CA VAL A 153 -2.09 17.07 -5.57
C VAL A 153 -1.82 16.12 -6.73
N VAL A 154 -1.89 14.82 -6.46
CA VAL A 154 -1.52 13.78 -7.43
C VAL A 154 -2.77 13.02 -7.86
N ARG A 155 -3.09 13.08 -9.16
CA ARG A 155 -4.15 12.25 -9.75
C ARG A 155 -3.57 10.89 -10.16
N LEU A 156 -4.26 9.83 -9.78
CA LEU A 156 -3.87 8.45 -10.00
C LEU A 156 -4.98 7.71 -10.75
N ASN A 157 -4.59 6.94 -11.77
CA ASN A 157 -5.44 5.95 -12.41
C ASN A 157 -5.01 4.56 -11.95
N LEU A 158 -5.97 3.73 -11.53
CA LEU A 158 -5.74 2.41 -10.99
C LEU A 158 -6.30 1.35 -11.92
N ASP A 159 -5.47 0.34 -12.17
CA ASP A 159 -5.90 -0.92 -12.76
C ASP A 159 -5.78 -2.05 -11.75
N TYR A 160 -6.67 -3.02 -11.90
CA TYR A 160 -6.81 -4.16 -10.99
C TYR A 160 -6.54 -5.47 -11.73
N GLU A 161 -6.09 -6.47 -10.97
CA GLU A 161 -6.12 -7.85 -11.43
C GLU A 161 -7.57 -8.33 -11.65
N GLU A 162 -7.72 -9.46 -12.35
CA GLU A 162 -9.03 -10.02 -12.64
C GLU A 162 -9.78 -10.36 -11.34
N THR A 163 -11.06 -9.99 -11.28
CA THR A 163 -11.94 -10.18 -10.13
C THR A 163 -13.37 -10.41 -10.60
N GLN A 164 -14.18 -11.07 -9.76
CA GLN A 164 -15.62 -11.23 -9.97
C GLN A 164 -16.43 -9.97 -9.63
N ILE A 165 -15.80 -8.96 -9.01
CA ILE A 165 -16.45 -7.68 -8.69
C ILE A 165 -16.73 -6.94 -10.00
N ALA A 166 -17.94 -6.40 -10.12
CA ALA A 166 -18.31 -5.57 -11.26
C ALA A 166 -17.40 -4.35 -11.37
N ASP A 167 -16.90 -4.07 -12.58
CA ASP A 167 -15.93 -3.01 -12.84
C ASP A 167 -16.37 -1.63 -12.30
N ALA A 168 -17.66 -1.29 -12.43
CA ALA A 168 -18.23 -0.05 -11.92
C ALA A 168 -18.17 0.10 -10.38
N SER A 169 -17.84 -0.97 -9.65
CA SER A 169 -17.64 -0.95 -8.19
C SER A 169 -16.17 -0.75 -7.80
N LEU A 170 -15.25 -0.79 -8.76
CA LEU A 170 -13.82 -0.55 -8.53
C LEU A 170 -13.50 0.94 -8.66
N LYS A 171 -12.70 1.47 -7.73
CA LYS A 171 -12.24 2.87 -7.77
C LYS A 171 -11.08 2.99 -8.77
N ARG A 172 -11.40 3.32 -10.02
CA ARG A 172 -10.42 3.44 -11.12
C ARG A 172 -9.62 4.75 -11.12
N GLU A 173 -10.11 5.78 -10.43
CA GLU A 173 -9.43 7.07 -10.32
C GLU A 173 -9.49 7.60 -8.89
N THR A 174 -8.40 8.18 -8.42
CA THR A 174 -8.36 8.90 -7.14
C THR A 174 -7.41 10.09 -7.21
N VAL A 175 -7.60 11.05 -6.31
CA VAL A 175 -6.70 12.18 -6.11
C VAL A 175 -6.20 12.14 -4.68
N ILE A 176 -4.87 12.19 -4.52
CA ILE A 176 -4.20 12.20 -3.23
C ILE A 176 -3.54 13.55 -3.03
N THR A 177 -3.87 14.23 -1.94
CA THR A 177 -3.21 15.48 -1.54
C THR A 177 -2.15 15.18 -0.48
N LEU A 178 -0.93 15.61 -0.75
CA LEU A 178 0.22 15.41 0.13
C LEU A 178 0.77 16.74 0.63
N VAL A 179 1.16 16.77 1.90
CA VAL A 179 1.87 17.89 2.53
C VAL A 179 3.13 17.37 3.21
N LYS A 180 4.23 18.12 3.11
CA LYS A 180 5.50 17.78 3.77
C LYS A 180 5.54 18.38 5.17
N TYR A 181 5.36 17.54 6.19
CA TYR A 181 5.51 17.91 7.60
C TYR A 181 6.83 17.36 8.13
N ASP A 182 7.65 18.22 8.73
CA ASP A 182 8.95 17.86 9.32
C ASP A 182 9.83 17.01 8.39
N GLY A 183 9.87 17.38 7.12
CA GLY A 183 10.66 16.68 6.11
C GLY A 183 9.98 15.47 5.48
N VAL A 184 8.79 15.06 5.93
CA VAL A 184 8.10 13.85 5.47
C VAL A 184 6.76 14.17 4.83
N PHE A 185 6.51 13.60 3.65
CA PHE A 185 5.23 13.71 2.98
C PHE A 185 4.15 12.88 3.69
N ARG A 186 3.01 13.50 3.97
CA ARG A 186 1.85 12.87 4.58
C ARG A 186 0.61 13.07 3.72
N VAL A 187 -0.23 12.03 3.68
CA VAL A 187 -1.57 12.11 3.10
C VAL A 187 -2.44 12.97 4.01
N VAL A 188 -3.02 14.04 3.44
CA VAL A 188 -3.96 14.92 4.14
C VAL A 188 -5.38 14.84 3.57
N GLU A 189 -5.53 14.40 2.32
CA GLU A 189 -6.83 14.24 1.67
C GLU A 189 -6.81 13.11 0.63
N ILE A 190 -7.95 12.43 0.49
CA ILE A 190 -8.23 11.40 -0.52
C ILE A 190 -9.56 11.75 -1.16
N ALA A 191 -9.60 11.88 -2.49
CA ALA A 191 -10.81 12.12 -3.28
C ALA A 191 -11.03 11.08 -4.38
#